data_AF-A0A963BYG4-F1
#
_entry.id   AF-A0A963BYG4-F1
#
_cell.length_a   1.000
_cell.length_b   1.000
_cell.length_c   1.000
_cell.angle_alpha   90.00
_cell.angle_beta   90.00
_cell.angle_gamma   90.00
#
_symmetry.space_group_name_H-M   'P 1'
#
loop_
_entity.id
_entity.type
_entity.pdbx_description
1 polymer ?
#
loop_
_entity_poly.entity_id
_entity_poly.type
_entity_poly.pdbx_seq_one_letter_code
_entity_poly.pdbx_strand_id
1 'polypeptide(L)'
;MTPDASATHPAGFNRLRTLVMLLAIASYLLSMFHRVAPAAIASDLAAAFEASAASLGVLAATYFYVYTLMQIPTGVLADTLGPRK
;
A
#
# COMPACT_ATOMS: atom_id res chain seq x y z
N MET A 1 -33.60 -31.58 6.43
CA MET A 1 -33.12 -30.25 6.84
C MET A 1 -32.25 -30.44 8.08
N THR A 2 -31.00 -30.85 7.89
CA THR A 2 -30.03 -31.01 8.98
C THR A 2 -29.14 -29.76 8.97
N PRO A 3 -29.11 -28.94 10.03
CA PRO A 3 -28.19 -27.82 10.13
C PRO A 3 -26.77 -28.37 10.27
N ASP A 4 -25.89 -28.00 9.34
CA ASP A 4 -24.49 -28.40 9.39
C ASP A 4 -23.74 -27.65 10.48
N ALA A 5 -22.73 -28.33 11.00
CA ALA A 5 -22.04 -28.12 12.25
C ALA A 5 -21.49 -26.69 12.44
N SER A 6 -21.62 -26.21 13.68
CA SER A 6 -20.83 -25.11 14.22
C SER A 6 -19.34 -25.41 14.08
N ALA A 7 -18.72 -24.89 13.02
CA ALA A 7 -17.27 -24.87 12.85
C ALA A 7 -16.67 -23.95 13.93
N THR A 8 -16.37 -24.51 15.10
CA THR A 8 -15.59 -23.82 16.12
C THR A 8 -14.15 -23.69 15.63
N HIS A 9 -13.83 -22.58 14.98
CA HIS A 9 -12.46 -22.27 14.57
C HIS A 9 -11.57 -22.25 15.81
N PRO A 10 -10.43 -22.99 15.83
CA PRO A 10 -9.53 -22.99 16.96
C PRO A 10 -9.05 -21.55 17.23
N ALA A 11 -8.98 -21.14 18.49
CA ALA A 11 -8.68 -19.76 18.89
C ALA A 11 -7.39 -19.18 18.26
N GLY A 12 -6.44 -20.03 17.87
CA GLY A 12 -5.23 -19.64 17.13
C GLY A 12 -5.47 -19.12 15.71
N PHE A 13 -6.48 -19.64 14.99
CA PHE A 13 -6.83 -19.20 13.64
C PHE A 13 -7.34 -17.76 13.62
N ASN A 14 -8.13 -17.37 14.63
CA ASN A 14 -8.64 -16.01 14.76
C ASN A 14 -7.52 -15.01 15.09
N ARG A 15 -6.56 -15.40 15.94
CA ARG A 15 -5.40 -14.55 16.29
C ARG A 15 -4.48 -14.31 15.09
N LEU A 16 -4.14 -15.35 14.33
CA LEU A 16 -3.33 -15.20 13.12
C LEU A 16 -4.04 -14.32 12.08
N ARG A 17 -5.34 -14.53 11.87
CA ARG A 17 -6.13 -13.69 10.96
C ARG A 17 -6.12 -12.22 11.37
N THR A 18 -6.31 -11.93 12.67
CA THR A 18 -6.23 -10.56 13.19
C THR A 18 -4.83 -9.96 13.01
N LEU A 19 -3.77 -10.72 13.26
CA LEU A 19 -2.39 -10.25 13.04
C LEU A 19 -2.11 -9.93 11.57
N VAL A 20 -2.52 -10.80 10.65
CA VAL A 20 -2.39 -10.56 9.20
C VAL A 20 -3.17 -9.31 8.79
N MET A 21 -4.38 -9.14 9.31
CA MET A 21 -5.21 -7.95 9.04
C MET A 21 -4.55 -6.67 9.57
N LEU A 22 -4.04 -6.69 10.80
CA LEU A 22 -3.34 -5.55 11.40
C LEU A 22 -2.06 -5.22 10.64
N LEU A 23 -1.31 -6.22 10.19
CA LEU A 23 -0.13 -6.02 9.36
C LEU A 23 -0.49 -5.40 8.01
N ALA A 24 -1.56 -5.87 7.37
CA ALA A 24 -2.05 -5.29 6.11
C ALA A 24 -2.48 -3.82 6.30
N ILE A 25 -3.21 -3.52 7.38
CA ILE A 25 -3.61 -2.15 7.73
C ILE A 25 -2.37 -1.27 7.98
N ALA A 26 -1.42 -1.73 8.79
CA ALA A 26 -0.20 -0.98 9.09
C ALA A 26 0.62 -0.71 7.81
N SER A 27 0.73 -1.71 6.93
CA SER A 27 1.43 -1.58 5.64
C SER A 27 0.73 -0.56 4.74
N TYR A 28 -0.60 -0.57 4.71
CA TYR A 28 -1.39 0.40 3.97
C TYR A 28 -1.22 1.82 4.51
N LEU A 29 -1.26 1.99 5.84
CA LEU A 29 -1.05 3.29 6.48
C LEU A 29 0.36 3.83 6.22
N LEU A 30 1.38 2.99 6.29
CA LEU A 30 2.77 3.37 5.97
C LEU A 30 2.90 3.79 4.50
N SER A 31 2.28 3.04 3.58
CA SER A 31 2.25 3.38 2.15
C SER A 31 1.58 4.74 1.92
N MET A 32 0.43 5.00 2.56
CA MET A 32 -0.23 6.30 2.49
C MET A 32 0.64 7.41 3.06
N PHE A 33 1.30 7.19 4.20
CA PHE A 33 2.23 8.15 4.78
C PHE A 33 3.33 8.55 3.78
N HIS A 34 4.01 7.59 3.15
CA HIS A 34 5.02 7.89 2.12
C HIS A 34 4.45 8.60 0.89
N ARG A 35 3.16 8.43 0.59
CA ARG A 35 2.51 9.10 -0.52
C ARG A 35 2.15 10.56 -0.22
N VAL A 36 1.73 10.88 1.01
CA VAL A 36 1.39 12.26 1.40
C VAL A 36 2.58 13.05 1.96
N ALA A 37 3.59 12.40 2.53
CA ALA A 37 4.75 13.08 3.11
C ALA A 37 5.47 14.02 2.12
N PRO A 38 5.73 13.64 0.85
CA PRO A 38 6.38 14.52 -0.12
C PRO A 38 5.60 15.81 -0.39
N ALA A 39 4.27 15.75 -0.36
CA ALA A 39 3.42 16.92 -0.56
C ALA A 39 3.52 17.90 0.62
N ALA A 40 3.67 17.39 1.84
CA ALA A 40 3.78 18.21 3.05
C ALA A 40 5.10 19.02 3.09
N ILE A 41 6.19 18.49 2.53
CA ILE A 41 7.51 19.14 2.49
C ILE A 41 7.81 19.82 1.14
N ALA A 42 6.89 19.78 0.17
CA ALA A 42 7.14 20.26 -1.19
C ALA A 42 7.51 21.76 -1.24
N SER A 43 6.91 22.59 -0.39
CA SER A 43 7.24 24.03 -0.27
C SER A 43 8.64 24.24 0.27
N ASP A 44 9.06 23.42 1.23
CA ASP A 44 10.38 23.51 1.84
C ASP A 44 11.46 23.07 0.85
N LEU A 45 11.19 22.02 0.07
CA LEU A 45 12.04 21.62 -1.07
C LEU A 45 12.11 22.72 -2.13
N ALA A 46 10.98 23.36 -2.47
CA ALA A 46 10.96 24.45 -3.44
C ALA A 46 11.87 25.61 -3.03
N ALA A 47 11.78 26.00 -1.77
CA ALA A 47 12.61 27.06 -1.19
C ALA A 47 14.08 26.64 -1.07
N ALA A 48 14.35 25.41 -0.64
CA ALA A 48 15.72 24.92 -0.41
C ALA A 48 16.51 24.67 -1.71
N PHE A 49 15.84 24.29 -2.79
CA PHE A 49 16.47 23.96 -4.07
C PHE A 49 16.28 25.03 -5.16
N GLU A 50 15.71 26.20 -4.81
CA GLU A 50 15.29 27.24 -5.76
C GLU A 50 14.48 26.66 -6.94
N ALA A 51 13.65 25.66 -6.64
CA ALA A 51 13.02 24.83 -7.65
C ALA A 51 11.81 25.54 -8.26
N SER A 52 11.73 25.55 -9.59
CA SER A 52 10.57 26.11 -10.31
C SER A 52 9.33 25.25 -10.11
N ALA A 53 8.13 25.86 -10.24
CA ALA A 53 6.85 25.14 -10.18
C ALA A 53 6.79 23.96 -11.17
N ALA A 54 7.42 24.09 -12.35
CA ALA A 54 7.50 23.01 -13.34
C ALA A 54 8.30 21.81 -12.81
N SER A 55 9.44 22.06 -12.16
CA SER A 55 10.28 20.98 -11.59
C SER A 55 9.60 20.25 -10.43
N LEU A 56 8.86 20.96 -9.58
CA LEU A 56 8.01 20.36 -8.54
C LEU A 56 6.88 19.53 -9.16
N GLY A 57 6.29 20.00 -10.27
CA GLY A 57 5.29 19.25 -11.03
C GLY A 57 5.83 17.93 -11.57
N VAL A 58 7.05 17.92 -12.12
CA VAL A 58 7.74 16.68 -12.57
C VAL A 58 8.04 15.75 -11.40
N LEU A 59 8.48 16.30 -10.26
CA LEU A 59 8.73 15.53 -9.05
C LEU A 59 7.44 14.85 -8.55
N ALA A 60 6.32 15.57 -8.50
CA ALA A 60 5.02 15.02 -8.14
C ALA A 60 4.53 13.97 -9.16
N ALA A 61 4.73 14.21 -10.46
CA ALA A 61 4.35 13.29 -11.54
C ALA A 61 5.13 11.96 -11.49
N THR A 62 6.35 11.98 -10.95
CA THR A 62 7.20 10.78 -10.83
C THR A 62 6.50 9.64 -10.08
N TYR A 63 5.70 9.96 -9.05
CA TYR A 63 4.89 8.96 -8.34
C TYR A 63 3.95 8.21 -9.31
N PHE A 64 3.23 8.95 -10.16
CA PHE A 64 2.28 8.35 -11.10
C PHE A 64 2.97 7.52 -12.18
N TYR A 65 4.12 7.97 -12.69
CA TYR A 65 4.89 7.21 -13.67
C TYR A 65 5.42 5.90 -13.09
N VAL A 66 6.05 5.94 -11.91
CA VAL A 66 6.55 4.74 -11.24
C VAL A 66 5.39 3.81 -10.89
N TYR A 67 4.28 4.34 -10.38
CA TYR A 67 3.10 3.54 -10.05
C TYR A 67 2.53 2.83 -11.29
N THR A 68 2.39 3.56 -12.40
CA THR A 68 1.91 3.00 -13.68
C THR A 68 2.81 1.88 -14.17
N LEU A 69 4.14 2.09 -14.12
CA LEU A 69 5.11 1.06 -14.50
C LEU A 69 5.01 -0.17 -13.59
N MET A 70 4.89 0.05 -12.28
CA MET A 70 4.86 -1.00 -11.28
C MET A 70 3.54 -1.76 -11.21
N GLN A 71 2.45 -1.25 -11.80
CA GLN A 71 1.18 -1.97 -11.85
C GLN A 71 1.29 -3.29 -12.62
N ILE A 72 2.07 -3.35 -13.71
CA ILE A 72 2.21 -4.59 -14.49
C ILE A 72 2.97 -5.66 -13.67
N PRO A 73 4.19 -5.41 -13.15
CA PRO A 73 4.88 -6.38 -12.31
C PRO A 73 4.09 -6.78 -11.07
N THR A 74 3.49 -5.81 -10.37
CA THR A 74 2.77 -6.07 -9.11
C THR A 74 1.51 -6.88 -9.36
N GLY A 75 0.79 -6.61 -10.45
CA GLY A 75 -0.37 -7.41 -10.86
C GLY A 75 0.02 -8.85 -11.14
N VAL A 76 1.08 -9.07 -11.93
CA VAL A 76 1.59 -10.41 -12.22
C VAL A 76 2.02 -11.13 -10.93
N LEU A 77 2.73 -10.45 -10.03
CA LEU A 77 3.13 -11.01 -8.72
C LEU A 77 1.91 -11.37 -7.86
N ALA A 78 0.90 -10.51 -7.80
CA ALA A 78 -0.33 -10.76 -7.04
C ALA A 78 -1.12 -11.96 -7.60
N ASP A 79 -1.17 -12.09 -8.93
CA ASP A 79 -1.86 -13.19 -9.61
C ASP A 79 -1.10 -14.53 -9.49
N THR A 80 0.24 -14.49 -9.43
CA THR A 80 1.08 -15.70 -9.40
C THR A 80 1.39 -16.22 -7.99
N LEU A 81 1.56 -15.33 -7.00
CA LEU A 81 1.87 -15.62 -5.60
C LEU A 81 0.65 -15.45 -4.67
N GLY A 82 -0.54 -15.26 -5.22
CA GLY A 82 -1.76 -15.02 -4.46
C GLY A 82 -2.12 -16.17 -3.50
N PRO A 83 -3.05 -15.96 -2.56
CA PRO A 83 -3.26 -16.75 -1.32
C PRO A 83 -3.63 -18.24 -1.49
N ARG A 84 -3.69 -18.73 -2.74
CA ARG A 84 -4.08 -20.10 -3.12
C ARG A 84 -2.90 -20.95 -3.59
N LYS A 85 -1.66 -20.48 -3.43
CA LYS A 85 -0.44 -21.30 -3.43
C LYS A 85 0.33 -21.10 -2.13
#